data_AF-A0A4Q2AX52-F1
#
_entry.id   AF-A0A4Q2AX52-F1
#
_cell.length_a   1.000
_cell.length_b   1.000
_cell.length_c   1.000
_cell.angle_alpha   90.00
_cell.angle_beta   90.00
_cell.angle_gamma   90.00
#
_symmetry.space_group_name_H-M   'P 1'
#
loop_
_entity.id
_entity.type
_entity.pdbx_description
1 polymer ?
#
loop_
_entity_poly.entity_id
_entity_poly.type
_entity_poly.pdbx_seq_one_letter_code
_entity_poly.pdbx_strand_id
1 'polypeptide(L)'
;MVQKLNKNRYLFWGFQTLTFIIMFVWNLMTPLYADDLEPSKYQNLGMILQQTKLDYFGWNGRIVGQTLFRILSVGDHQVVAMLNALAFVALVWLMYLLSLKRKGGQHNNLGYIILVLTTTLLIPDFGQTVLWKAGAGNYLWIGVLNLLFIYLFTSKTFLTTRKLSLTTFLQTLFFYSVALLAGIGNENTSGGTLILVLIYLGVLFCQKAPFVLNRSLAVVINLIGYLILVLSPAAKIRTLATFGKEYYDVPVIVRALKGLLKINETVMTTYLPLLAALVLLALLRYNTKKDRYLFAGLAWTLAGGAIIYALALSPMGQEGGRSFFGGIIYLIIGLFLLAPTGIQNTSSRRFAKQLCITVILMWSFLTLPAGFYDSFKSSQAINERYEKIKSQAKQARTNGKAIAVSSLTYEPMTKYSVNLSFDGYH
;
A
#
# COMPACT_ATOMS: atom_id res chain seq x y z
N MET A 1 30.04 -18.35 8.36
CA MET A 1 29.41 -18.39 7.02
C MET A 1 28.10 -17.58 6.94
N VAL A 2 27.07 -17.93 7.72
CA VAL A 2 25.73 -17.30 7.68
C VAL A 2 25.73 -15.77 7.81
N GLN A 3 26.51 -15.20 8.73
CA GLN A 3 26.59 -13.74 8.86
C GLN A 3 27.18 -13.06 7.63
N LYS A 4 28.18 -13.67 6.96
CA LYS A 4 28.77 -13.13 5.72
C LYS A 4 27.74 -13.13 4.58
N LEU A 5 26.96 -14.22 4.44
CA LEU A 5 25.88 -14.32 3.45
C LEU A 5 24.78 -13.29 3.71
N ASN A 6 24.39 -13.08 4.97
CA ASN A 6 23.35 -12.11 5.32
C ASN A 6 23.71 -10.66 4.95
N LYS A 7 25.01 -10.37 4.88
CA LYS A 7 25.58 -9.04 4.63
C LYS A 7 26.03 -8.85 3.17
N ASN A 8 25.92 -9.88 2.33
CA ASN A 8 26.41 -9.87 0.96
C ASN A 8 25.52 -9.03 0.05
N ARG A 9 26.11 -8.02 -0.61
CA ARG A 9 25.41 -7.10 -1.52
C ARG A 9 24.87 -7.78 -2.78
N TYR A 10 25.54 -8.79 -3.32
CA TYR A 10 25.09 -9.48 -4.53
C TYR A 10 23.86 -10.34 -4.25
N LEU A 11 23.84 -11.02 -3.10
CA LEU A 11 22.64 -11.74 -2.65
C LEU A 11 21.47 -10.79 -2.42
N PHE A 12 21.72 -9.61 -1.87
CA PHE A 12 20.69 -8.60 -1.68
C PHE A 12 20.02 -8.19 -3.00
N TRP A 13 20.83 -7.88 -4.02
CA TRP A 13 20.33 -7.59 -5.37
C TRP A 13 19.69 -8.81 -6.02
N GLY A 14 20.22 -10.01 -5.79
CA GLY A 14 19.60 -11.26 -6.25
C GLY A 14 18.19 -11.47 -5.70
N PHE A 15 17.97 -11.23 -4.40
CA PHE A 15 16.63 -11.31 -3.80
C PHE A 15 15.68 -10.24 -4.34
N GLN A 16 16.20 -9.05 -4.66
CA GLN A 16 15.40 -8.02 -5.33
C GLN A 16 14.96 -8.45 -6.72
N THR A 17 15.88 -8.97 -7.53
CA THR A 17 15.57 -9.50 -8.85
C THR A 17 14.59 -10.68 -8.77
N LEU A 18 14.75 -11.57 -7.80
CA LEU A 18 13.81 -12.68 -7.60
C LEU A 18 12.40 -12.17 -7.25
N THR A 19 12.30 -11.19 -6.35
CA THR A 19 11.01 -10.56 -6.00
C THR A 19 10.38 -9.92 -7.21
N PHE A 20 11.17 -9.21 -8.03
CA PHE A 20 10.72 -8.63 -9.29
C PHE A 20 10.18 -9.70 -10.25
N ILE A 21 10.92 -10.79 -10.49
CA ILE A 21 10.51 -11.86 -11.41
C ILE A 21 9.19 -12.49 -10.97
N ILE A 22 9.05 -12.83 -9.68
CA ILE A 22 7.82 -13.41 -9.15
C ILE A 22 6.64 -12.46 -9.38
N MET A 23 6.80 -11.18 -9.01
CA MET A 23 5.74 -10.18 -9.19
C MET A 23 5.45 -9.90 -10.66
N PHE A 24 6.45 -9.93 -11.53
CA PHE A 24 6.29 -9.73 -12.96
C PHE A 24 5.46 -10.85 -13.58
N VAL A 25 5.78 -12.11 -13.27
CA VAL A 25 4.99 -13.26 -13.71
C VAL A 25 3.55 -13.16 -13.18
N TRP A 26 3.37 -12.82 -11.90
CA TRP A 26 2.04 -12.69 -11.32
C TRP A 26 1.19 -11.61 -12.02
N ASN A 27 1.80 -10.46 -12.34
CA ASN A 27 1.14 -9.40 -13.08
C ASN A 27 0.87 -9.78 -14.54
N LEU A 28 1.78 -10.48 -15.22
CA LEU A 28 1.58 -10.96 -16.59
C LEU A 28 0.38 -11.91 -16.70
N MET A 29 0.15 -12.72 -15.67
CA MET A 29 -1.00 -13.62 -15.64
C MET A 29 -2.32 -12.92 -15.33
N THR A 30 -2.27 -11.74 -14.72
CA THR A 30 -3.47 -11.01 -14.26
C THR A 30 -4.11 -10.25 -15.41
N PRO A 31 -5.36 -10.58 -15.83
CA PRO A 31 -6.02 -9.86 -16.92
C PRO A 31 -6.54 -8.49 -16.47
N LEU A 32 -6.96 -7.67 -17.44
CA LEU A 32 -7.81 -6.51 -17.16
C LEU A 32 -9.06 -7.00 -16.41
N TYR A 33 -9.45 -6.31 -15.35
CA TYR A 33 -10.63 -6.69 -14.59
C TYR A 33 -11.50 -5.49 -14.21
N ALA A 34 -12.81 -5.70 -14.27
CA ALA A 34 -13.84 -4.72 -13.90
C ALA A 34 -13.55 -3.31 -14.46
N ASP A 35 -13.25 -2.35 -13.59
CA ASP A 35 -13.02 -0.94 -13.93
C ASP A 35 -11.91 -0.75 -14.97
N ASP A 36 -10.97 -1.69 -15.11
CA ASP A 36 -9.86 -1.57 -16.07
C ASP A 36 -10.32 -1.59 -17.53
N LEU A 37 -11.46 -2.22 -17.83
CA LEU A 37 -11.94 -2.45 -19.19
C LEU A 37 -12.37 -1.17 -19.91
N GLU A 38 -12.92 -0.20 -19.19
CA GLU A 38 -13.37 1.05 -19.81
C GLU A 38 -12.19 1.95 -20.19
N PRO A 39 -11.25 2.29 -19.28
CA PRO A 39 -10.14 3.16 -19.61
C PRO A 39 -9.13 2.53 -20.56
N SER A 40 -9.05 1.20 -20.67
CA SER A 40 -8.20 0.52 -21.66
C SER A 40 -8.47 0.95 -23.11
N LYS A 41 -9.60 1.62 -23.38
CA LYS A 41 -9.98 2.15 -24.69
C LYS A 41 -9.52 3.59 -24.94
N TYR A 42 -8.96 4.27 -23.94
CA TYR A 42 -8.53 5.66 -24.07
C TYR A 42 -7.32 5.77 -24.98
N GLN A 43 -7.31 6.79 -25.84
CA GLN A 43 -6.31 6.92 -26.89
C GLN A 43 -5.16 7.86 -26.52
N ASN A 44 -5.34 8.75 -25.56
CA ASN A 44 -4.34 9.76 -25.20
C ASN A 44 -4.48 10.23 -23.74
N LEU A 45 -3.45 10.94 -23.28
CA LEU A 45 -3.40 11.50 -21.93
C LEU A 45 -4.50 12.53 -21.67
N GLY A 46 -4.97 13.24 -22.71
CA GLY A 46 -6.07 14.20 -22.59
C GLY A 46 -7.37 13.54 -22.10
N MET A 47 -7.73 12.38 -22.66
CA MET A 47 -8.89 11.59 -22.20
C MET A 47 -8.73 11.13 -20.75
N ILE A 48 -7.53 10.68 -20.37
CA ILE A 48 -7.22 10.26 -19.00
C ILE A 48 -7.46 11.42 -18.03
N LEU A 49 -6.89 12.60 -18.33
CA LEU A 49 -7.00 13.78 -17.47
C LEU A 49 -8.42 14.33 -17.43
N GLN A 50 -9.14 14.31 -18.56
CA GLN A 50 -10.55 14.69 -18.61
C GLN A 50 -11.41 13.78 -17.73
N GLN A 51 -11.23 12.45 -17.82
CA GLN A 51 -11.98 11.54 -16.97
C GLN A 51 -11.60 11.70 -15.50
N THR A 52 -10.31 11.88 -15.17
CA THR A 52 -9.91 12.17 -13.78
C THR A 52 -10.54 13.45 -13.25
N LYS A 53 -10.71 14.48 -14.09
CA LYS A 53 -11.44 15.70 -13.71
C LYS A 53 -12.92 15.38 -13.44
N LEU A 54 -13.57 14.62 -14.30
CA LEU A 54 -14.98 14.23 -14.11
C LEU A 54 -15.15 13.41 -12.81
N ASP A 55 -14.25 12.48 -12.54
CA ASP A 55 -14.25 11.72 -11.28
C ASP A 55 -14.10 12.64 -10.07
N TYR A 56 -13.17 13.59 -10.10
CA TYR A 56 -12.93 14.49 -8.98
C TYR A 56 -14.17 15.30 -8.60
N PHE A 57 -14.99 15.66 -9.59
CA PHE A 57 -16.23 16.39 -9.37
C PHE A 57 -17.47 15.50 -9.20
N GLY A 58 -17.39 14.20 -9.50
CA GLY A 58 -18.57 13.33 -9.60
C GLY A 58 -18.54 12.03 -8.78
N TRP A 59 -17.38 11.37 -8.64
CA TRP A 59 -17.33 10.00 -8.11
C TRP A 59 -16.12 9.67 -7.23
N ASN A 60 -14.91 10.15 -7.58
CA ASN A 60 -13.70 9.84 -6.84
C ASN A 60 -12.71 11.02 -6.77
N GLY A 61 -12.39 11.48 -5.56
CA GLY A 61 -11.47 12.60 -5.33
C GLY A 61 -9.98 12.29 -5.55
N ARG A 62 -9.60 11.01 -5.71
CA ARG A 62 -8.19 10.57 -5.78
C ARG A 62 -7.56 10.87 -7.15
N ILE A 63 -7.16 12.11 -7.38
CA ILE A 63 -6.61 12.56 -8.67
C ILE A 63 -5.42 11.69 -9.11
N VAL A 64 -4.44 11.50 -8.24
CA VAL A 64 -3.20 10.77 -8.59
C VAL A 64 -3.49 9.28 -8.76
N GLY A 65 -4.24 8.67 -7.82
CA GLY A 65 -4.55 7.25 -7.87
C GLY A 65 -5.37 6.86 -9.09
N GLN A 66 -6.38 7.67 -9.43
CA GLN A 66 -7.22 7.47 -10.62
C GLN A 66 -6.46 7.70 -11.93
N THR A 67 -5.56 8.68 -11.97
CA THR A 67 -4.70 8.90 -13.15
C THR A 67 -3.74 7.73 -13.36
N LEU A 68 -3.08 7.26 -12.31
CA LEU A 68 -2.17 6.11 -12.38
C LEU A 68 -2.90 4.84 -12.81
N PHE A 69 -4.06 4.56 -12.22
CA PHE A 69 -4.94 3.47 -12.65
C PHE A 69 -5.17 3.50 -14.17
N ARG A 70 -5.60 4.64 -14.72
CA ARG A 70 -5.90 4.76 -16.15
C ARG A 70 -4.67 4.57 -17.03
N ILE A 71 -3.52 5.11 -16.61
CA ILE A 71 -2.24 4.91 -17.30
C ILE A 71 -1.90 3.41 -17.34
N LEU A 72 -2.06 2.70 -16.23
CA LEU A 72 -1.84 1.25 -16.16
C LEU A 72 -2.85 0.48 -17.04
N SER A 73 -4.10 0.93 -17.10
CA SER A 73 -5.14 0.27 -17.90
C SER A 73 -4.96 0.43 -19.40
N VAL A 74 -4.50 1.59 -19.86
CA VAL A 74 -4.20 1.89 -21.29
C VAL A 74 -2.90 1.24 -21.76
N GLY A 75 -1.90 1.13 -20.88
CA GLY A 75 -0.57 0.66 -21.25
C GLY A 75 -0.55 -0.77 -21.76
N ASP A 76 0.45 -1.08 -22.58
CA ASP A 76 0.75 -2.45 -23.02
C ASP A 76 0.87 -3.40 -21.82
N HIS A 77 0.30 -4.59 -21.96
CA HIS A 77 0.18 -5.54 -20.86
C HIS A 77 1.53 -5.95 -20.26
N GLN A 78 2.54 -6.18 -21.09
CA GLN A 78 3.87 -6.59 -20.63
C GLN A 78 4.59 -5.43 -19.94
N VAL A 79 4.50 -4.23 -20.52
CA VAL A 79 5.09 -3.02 -19.93
C VAL A 79 4.45 -2.70 -18.60
N VAL A 80 3.13 -2.76 -18.50
CA VAL A 80 2.38 -2.51 -17.27
C VAL A 80 2.72 -3.55 -16.21
N ALA A 81 2.80 -4.83 -16.58
CA ALA A 81 3.22 -5.88 -15.64
C ALA A 81 4.62 -5.63 -15.08
N MET A 82 5.56 -5.20 -15.93
CA MET A 82 6.91 -4.82 -15.51
C MET A 82 6.91 -3.63 -14.56
N LEU A 83 6.22 -2.53 -14.92
CA LEU A 83 6.14 -1.33 -14.10
C LEU A 83 5.48 -1.60 -12.75
N ASN A 84 4.42 -2.40 -12.72
CA ASN A 84 3.71 -2.72 -11.49
C ASN A 84 4.53 -3.65 -10.57
N ALA A 85 5.27 -4.60 -11.15
CA ALA A 85 6.23 -5.42 -10.39
C ALA A 85 7.36 -4.56 -9.80
N LEU A 86 7.88 -3.59 -10.56
CA LEU A 86 8.85 -2.61 -10.07
C LEU A 86 8.27 -1.75 -8.94
N ALA A 87 7.00 -1.36 -9.01
CA ALA A 87 6.33 -0.61 -7.95
C ALA A 87 6.27 -1.42 -6.63
N PHE A 88 5.96 -2.72 -6.70
CA PHE A 88 6.00 -3.59 -5.51
C PHE A 88 7.41 -3.72 -4.93
N VAL A 89 8.42 -3.90 -5.78
CA VAL A 89 9.82 -3.93 -5.35
C VAL A 89 10.25 -2.60 -4.72
N ALA A 90 9.82 -1.47 -5.29
CA ALA A 90 10.07 -0.14 -4.75
C ALA A 90 9.40 0.05 -3.38
N LEU A 91 8.16 -0.43 -3.21
CA LEU A 91 7.45 -0.39 -1.93
C LEU A 91 8.25 -1.11 -0.84
N VAL A 92 8.58 -2.39 -1.06
CA VAL A 92 9.29 -3.19 -0.05
C VAL A 92 10.72 -2.68 0.17
N TRP A 93 11.37 -2.17 -0.88
CA TRP A 93 12.66 -1.51 -0.75
C TRP A 93 12.59 -0.27 0.15
N LEU A 94 11.61 0.61 -0.04
CA LEU A 94 11.43 1.79 0.80
C LEU A 94 11.10 1.38 2.25
N MET A 95 10.26 0.36 2.45
CA MET A 95 10.02 -0.22 3.77
C MET A 95 11.32 -0.72 4.40
N TYR A 96 12.19 -1.40 3.64
CA TYR A 96 13.51 -1.85 4.09
C TYR A 96 14.40 -0.66 4.49
N LEU A 97 14.44 0.41 3.70
CA LEU A 97 15.20 1.62 3.99
C LEU A 97 14.73 2.31 5.28
N LEU A 98 13.40 2.33 5.50
CA LEU A 98 12.76 3.03 6.62
C LEU A 98 12.77 2.23 7.93
N SER A 99 12.94 0.90 7.87
CA SER A 99 12.88 0.02 9.05
C SER A 99 14.19 -0.71 9.37
N LEU A 100 14.79 -1.35 8.38
CA LEU A 100 15.88 -2.33 8.56
C LEU A 100 17.26 -1.76 8.23
N LYS A 101 17.37 -0.85 7.25
CA LYS A 101 18.65 -0.26 6.85
C LYS A 101 19.09 0.80 7.86
N ARG A 102 19.85 0.36 8.87
CA ARG A 102 20.44 1.26 9.87
C ARG A 102 21.58 2.08 9.25
N LYS A 103 21.75 3.31 9.71
CA LYS A 103 22.83 4.21 9.23
C LYS A 103 24.19 3.54 9.39
N GLY A 104 24.96 3.42 8.31
CA GLY A 104 26.26 2.73 8.28
C GLY A 104 26.17 1.20 8.41
N GLY A 105 24.97 0.63 8.40
CA GLY A 105 24.73 -0.80 8.48
C GLY A 105 24.98 -1.51 7.16
N GLN A 106 25.50 -2.73 7.24
CA GLN A 106 25.62 -3.65 6.11
C GLN A 106 24.23 -4.15 5.68
N HIS A 107 24.14 -4.77 4.49
CA HIS A 107 22.91 -5.40 4.01
C HIS A 107 22.38 -6.42 5.03
N ASN A 108 21.05 -6.60 5.05
CA ASN A 108 20.37 -7.55 5.92
C ASN A 108 19.42 -8.40 5.07
N ASN A 109 19.98 -9.37 4.37
CA ASN A 109 19.29 -10.17 3.35
C ASN A 109 18.14 -10.98 3.94
N LEU A 110 18.35 -11.66 5.07
CA LEU A 110 17.31 -12.39 5.78
C LEU A 110 16.20 -11.45 6.25
N GLY A 111 16.56 -10.29 6.80
CA GLY A 111 15.55 -9.29 7.17
C GLY A 111 14.74 -8.80 5.97
N TYR A 112 15.39 -8.63 4.81
CA TYR A 112 14.72 -8.26 3.57
C TYR A 112 13.73 -9.33 3.09
N ILE A 113 14.15 -10.59 3.04
CA ILE A 113 13.26 -11.70 2.65
C ILE A 113 12.06 -11.79 3.59
N ILE A 114 12.30 -11.74 4.91
CA ILE A 114 11.23 -11.80 5.90
C ILE A 114 10.30 -10.59 5.78
N LEU A 115 10.81 -9.42 5.40
CA LEU A 115 10.00 -8.24 5.11
C LEU A 115 9.12 -8.44 3.87
N VAL A 116 9.67 -8.94 2.75
CA VAL A 116 8.89 -9.29 1.55
C VAL A 116 7.77 -10.25 1.91
N LEU A 117 8.10 -11.36 2.56
CA LEU A 117 7.15 -12.40 2.93
C LEU A 117 6.06 -11.88 3.88
N THR A 118 6.44 -11.17 4.94
CA THR A 118 5.49 -10.57 5.88
C THR A 118 4.57 -9.57 5.17
N THR A 119 5.11 -8.78 4.24
CA THR A 119 4.34 -7.81 3.46
C THR A 119 3.32 -8.50 2.57
N THR A 120 3.73 -9.50 1.79
CA THR A 120 2.84 -10.28 0.92
C THR A 120 1.76 -11.02 1.72
N LEU A 121 2.11 -11.57 2.89
CA LEU A 121 1.17 -12.26 3.77
C LEU A 121 0.15 -11.34 4.43
N LEU A 122 0.51 -10.10 4.79
CA LEU A 122 -0.35 -9.23 5.60
C LEU A 122 -1.10 -8.17 4.80
N ILE A 123 -0.66 -7.81 3.60
CA ILE A 123 -1.40 -6.88 2.72
C ILE A 123 -2.87 -7.38 2.58
N PRO A 124 -3.87 -6.52 2.84
CA PRO A 124 -5.26 -6.87 2.58
C PRO A 124 -5.54 -6.95 1.08
N ASP A 125 -6.41 -7.87 0.68
CA ASP A 125 -6.86 -8.07 -0.70
C ASP A 125 -5.72 -7.92 -1.71
N PHE A 126 -4.65 -8.69 -1.53
CA PHE A 126 -3.42 -8.56 -2.32
C PHE A 126 -3.70 -8.48 -3.83
N GLY A 127 -4.57 -9.34 -4.35
CA GLY A 127 -4.98 -9.31 -5.76
C GLY A 127 -5.59 -7.97 -6.13
N GLN A 128 -6.49 -7.44 -5.29
CA GLN A 128 -7.15 -6.18 -5.55
C GLN A 128 -6.31 -4.94 -5.26
N THR A 129 -5.32 -4.97 -4.37
CA THR A 129 -4.50 -3.80 -3.99
C THR A 129 -3.18 -3.72 -4.74
N VAL A 130 -2.64 -4.85 -5.18
CA VAL A 130 -1.32 -4.96 -5.80
C VAL A 130 -1.41 -5.33 -7.28
N LEU A 131 -2.31 -6.23 -7.70
CA LEU A 131 -2.35 -6.75 -9.07
C LEU A 131 -3.38 -6.04 -9.95
N TRP A 132 -4.61 -5.87 -9.46
CA TRP A 132 -5.68 -5.18 -10.18
C TRP A 132 -5.30 -3.72 -10.43
N LYS A 133 -5.38 -3.24 -11.67
CA LYS A 133 -4.78 -1.96 -12.07
C LYS A 133 -5.42 -0.77 -11.36
N ALA A 134 -6.74 -0.79 -11.16
CA ALA A 134 -7.44 0.25 -10.39
C ALA A 134 -6.97 0.33 -8.94
N GLY A 135 -6.83 -0.81 -8.27
CA GLY A 135 -6.34 -0.82 -6.90
C GLY A 135 -4.84 -0.56 -6.80
N ALA A 136 -4.02 -1.12 -7.68
CA ALA A 136 -2.59 -0.86 -7.73
C ALA A 136 -2.29 0.64 -7.87
N GLY A 137 -2.99 1.33 -8.78
CA GLY A 137 -2.89 2.78 -8.94
C GLY A 137 -3.27 3.56 -7.67
N ASN A 138 -4.31 3.14 -6.95
CA ASN A 138 -4.84 3.84 -5.77
C ASN A 138 -4.19 3.45 -4.43
N TYR A 139 -3.49 2.31 -4.36
CA TYR A 139 -2.93 1.75 -3.13
C TYR A 139 -1.43 1.49 -3.27
N LEU A 140 -1.01 0.58 -4.15
CA LEU A 140 0.41 0.22 -4.30
C LEU A 140 1.27 1.44 -4.69
N TRP A 141 0.93 2.09 -5.80
CA TRP A 141 1.72 3.21 -6.34
C TRP A 141 1.66 4.43 -5.43
N ILE A 142 0.48 4.72 -4.85
CA ILE A 142 0.36 5.78 -3.82
C ILE A 142 1.21 5.41 -2.59
N GLY A 143 1.19 4.16 -2.14
CA GLY A 143 2.04 3.69 -1.04
C GLY A 143 3.52 3.95 -1.31
N VAL A 144 4.00 3.69 -2.54
CA VAL A 144 5.37 4.01 -2.96
C VAL A 144 5.63 5.51 -2.86
N LEU A 145 4.75 6.37 -3.38
CA LEU A 145 4.90 7.82 -3.30
C LEU A 145 4.94 8.33 -1.86
N ASN A 146 4.06 7.82 -0.99
CA ASN A 146 3.99 8.20 0.41
C ASN A 146 5.27 7.77 1.17
N LEU A 147 5.75 6.54 0.97
CA LEU A 147 6.99 6.08 1.60
C LEU A 147 8.22 6.80 1.03
N LEU A 148 8.23 7.11 -0.27
CA LEU A 148 9.30 7.89 -0.90
C LEU A 148 9.35 9.30 -0.29
N PHE A 149 8.20 9.95 -0.13
CA PHE A 149 8.12 11.25 0.55
C PHE A 149 8.72 11.17 1.95
N ILE A 150 8.29 10.21 2.78
CA ILE A 150 8.80 10.02 4.15
C ILE A 150 10.31 9.74 4.16
N TYR A 151 10.79 8.92 3.23
CA TYR A 151 12.22 8.63 3.10
C TYR A 151 13.03 9.89 2.78
N LEU A 152 12.60 10.70 1.81
CA LEU A 152 13.24 11.96 1.47
C LEU A 152 13.18 12.97 2.63
N PHE A 153 12.02 13.05 3.29
CA PHE A 153 11.75 13.94 4.42
C PHE A 153 12.65 13.69 5.63
N THR A 154 12.90 12.41 5.93
CA THR A 154 13.73 11.96 7.04
C THR A 154 15.23 11.89 6.69
N SER A 155 15.58 12.02 5.41
CA SER A 155 16.95 12.01 4.94
C SER A 155 17.69 13.30 5.29
N LYS A 156 18.75 13.20 6.10
CA LYS A 156 19.63 14.34 6.38
C LYS A 156 20.43 14.75 5.15
N THR A 157 20.97 13.78 4.41
CA THR A 157 21.84 14.08 3.26
C THR A 157 21.09 14.81 2.15
N PHE A 158 19.84 14.44 1.90
CA PHE A 158 19.02 15.05 0.84
C PHE A 158 18.70 16.53 1.12
N LEU A 159 18.51 16.89 2.40
CA LEU A 159 18.03 18.22 2.80
C LEU A 159 19.14 19.21 3.19
N THR A 160 20.42 18.81 3.20
CA THR A 160 21.52 19.65 3.75
C THR A 160 22.47 20.23 2.69
N THR A 161 22.09 20.24 1.40
CA THR A 161 22.93 20.83 0.34
C THR A 161 22.82 22.36 0.35
N ARG A 162 23.93 23.05 0.64
CA ARG A 162 23.95 24.51 0.89
C ARG A 162 24.27 25.39 -0.33
N LYS A 163 24.65 24.81 -1.47
CA LYS A 163 24.96 25.59 -2.68
C LYS A 163 23.74 25.67 -3.60
N LEU A 164 23.33 26.88 -3.96
CA LEU A 164 22.39 27.12 -5.05
C LEU A 164 23.01 26.60 -6.35
N SER A 165 22.38 25.61 -6.96
CA SER A 165 22.75 25.03 -8.24
C SER A 165 21.50 24.49 -8.92
N LEU A 166 21.58 24.26 -10.24
CA LEU A 166 20.49 23.60 -10.97
C LEU A 166 20.11 22.26 -10.34
N THR A 167 21.10 21.52 -9.84
CA THR A 167 20.90 20.23 -9.16
C THR A 167 20.09 20.38 -7.87
N THR A 168 20.41 21.36 -7.02
CA THR A 168 19.66 21.58 -5.77
C THR A 168 18.25 22.12 -6.01
N PHE A 169 18.07 22.91 -7.07
CA PHE A 169 16.74 23.33 -7.53
C PHE A 169 15.89 22.13 -7.97
N LEU A 170 16.41 21.29 -8.88
CA LEU A 170 15.70 20.11 -9.38
C LEU A 170 15.38 19.09 -8.26
N GLN A 171 16.31 18.91 -7.31
CA GLN A 171 16.07 18.08 -6.12
C GLN A 171 14.93 18.63 -5.25
N THR A 172 14.91 19.94 -5.02
CA THR A 172 13.87 20.60 -4.22
C THR A 172 12.52 20.51 -4.91
N LEU A 173 12.47 20.77 -6.23
CA LEU A 173 11.26 20.62 -7.04
C LEU A 173 10.75 19.18 -6.98
N PHE A 174 11.62 18.19 -7.19
CA PHE A 174 11.25 16.78 -7.08
C PHE A 174 10.67 16.44 -5.71
N PHE A 175 11.30 16.91 -4.63
CA PHE A 175 10.82 16.67 -3.27
C PHE A 175 9.44 17.26 -3.01
N TYR A 176 9.21 18.50 -3.46
CA TYR A 176 7.91 19.17 -3.33
C TYR A 176 6.83 18.50 -4.19
N SER A 177 7.16 18.09 -5.41
CA SER A 177 6.24 17.32 -6.25
C SER A 177 5.85 16.00 -5.57
N VAL A 178 6.82 15.26 -5.03
CA VAL A 178 6.55 14.01 -4.29
C VAL A 178 5.69 14.28 -3.05
N ALA A 179 5.93 15.37 -2.31
CA ALA A 179 5.12 15.76 -1.15
C ALA A 179 3.67 16.06 -1.54
N LEU A 180 3.45 16.80 -2.64
CA LEU A 180 2.12 17.11 -3.15
C LEU A 180 1.38 15.86 -3.61
N LEU A 181 2.04 15.01 -4.41
CA LEU A 181 1.46 13.76 -4.93
C LEU A 181 1.13 12.78 -3.82
N ALA A 182 1.98 12.67 -2.79
CA ALA A 182 1.69 11.88 -1.60
C ALA A 182 0.49 12.43 -0.80
N GLY A 183 0.17 13.72 -0.91
CA GLY A 183 -1.00 14.35 -0.28
C GLY A 183 -2.30 14.08 -1.05
N ILE A 184 -2.27 14.19 -2.38
CA ILE A 184 -3.45 14.03 -3.25
C ILE A 184 -3.77 12.55 -3.56
N GLY A 185 -2.91 11.62 -3.13
CA GLY A 185 -2.96 10.20 -3.50
C GLY A 185 -4.16 9.42 -2.99
N ASN A 186 -4.31 9.31 -1.66
CA ASN A 186 -5.30 8.45 -1.02
C ASN A 186 -5.64 8.99 0.37
N GLU A 187 -6.91 9.27 0.65
CA GLU A 187 -7.35 10.02 1.83
C GLU A 187 -6.91 9.39 3.16
N ASN A 188 -6.83 8.06 3.23
CA ASN A 188 -6.40 7.38 4.44
C ASN A 188 -4.87 7.42 4.57
N THR A 189 -4.17 6.88 3.57
CA THR A 189 -2.70 6.77 3.60
C THR A 189 -2.03 8.14 3.63
N SER A 190 -2.52 9.11 2.85
CA SER A 190 -2.03 10.49 2.81
C SER A 190 -2.22 11.20 4.14
N GLY A 191 -3.36 11.01 4.82
CA GLY A 191 -3.58 11.51 6.17
C GLY A 191 -2.60 10.92 7.18
N GLY A 192 -2.37 9.61 7.14
CA GLY A 192 -1.36 8.96 7.98
C GLY A 192 0.07 9.40 7.70
N THR A 193 0.41 9.65 6.44
CA THR A 193 1.69 10.24 6.05
C THR A 193 1.88 11.61 6.68
N LEU A 194 0.87 12.48 6.60
CA LEU A 194 0.87 13.81 7.21
C LEU A 194 1.09 13.73 8.73
N ILE A 195 0.35 12.86 9.41
CA ILE A 195 0.52 12.62 10.86
C ILE A 195 1.96 12.20 11.17
N LEU A 196 2.52 11.25 10.41
CA LEU A 196 3.86 10.74 10.67
C LEU A 196 4.94 11.82 10.48
N VAL A 197 4.84 12.65 9.44
CA VAL A 197 5.81 13.74 9.23
C VAL A 197 5.66 14.85 10.27
N LEU A 198 4.45 15.12 10.77
CA LEU A 198 4.21 16.03 11.89
C LEU A 198 4.81 15.50 13.20
N ILE A 199 4.62 14.21 13.52
CA ILE A 199 5.28 13.56 14.67
C ILE A 199 6.80 13.71 14.54
N TYR A 200 7.36 13.46 13.35
CA TYR A 200 8.80 13.60 13.13
C TYR A 200 9.29 15.05 13.31
N LEU A 201 8.54 16.05 12.84
CA LEU A 201 8.84 17.46 13.10
C LEU A 201 8.80 17.78 14.60
N GLY A 202 7.79 17.29 15.32
CA GLY A 202 7.69 17.45 16.77
C GLY A 202 8.91 16.86 17.49
N VAL A 203 9.36 15.66 17.08
CA VAL A 203 10.58 15.04 17.62
C VAL A 203 11.82 15.91 17.37
N LEU A 204 11.97 16.46 16.17
CA LEU A 204 13.09 17.36 15.85
C LEU A 204 13.05 18.65 16.68
N PHE A 205 11.86 19.21 16.88
CA PHE A 205 11.64 20.38 17.71
C PHE A 205 12.04 20.10 19.17
N CYS A 206 11.58 18.99 19.75
CA CYS A 206 11.97 18.57 21.10
C CYS A 206 13.47 18.31 21.23
N GLN A 207 14.12 17.83 20.16
CA GLN A 207 15.56 17.61 20.12
C GLN A 207 16.38 18.88 19.85
N LYS A 208 15.73 20.05 19.72
CA LYS A 208 16.37 21.32 19.33
C LYS A 208 17.23 21.18 18.08
N ALA A 209 16.79 20.35 17.14
CA ALA A 209 17.48 20.17 15.87
C ALA A 209 17.42 21.47 15.04
N PRO A 210 18.45 21.76 14.21
CA PRO A 210 18.44 22.96 13.39
C PRO A 210 17.23 22.97 12.45
N PHE A 211 16.62 24.15 12.33
CA PHE A 211 15.49 24.37 11.44
C PHE A 211 15.91 24.15 9.97
N VAL A 212 15.05 23.47 9.22
CA VAL A 212 15.25 23.20 7.79
C VAL A 212 13.99 23.64 7.04
N LEU A 213 14.05 24.80 6.39
CA LEU A 213 12.90 25.42 5.72
C LEU A 213 12.22 24.46 4.73
N ASN A 214 13.00 23.79 3.88
CA ASN A 214 12.46 22.87 2.87
C ASN A 214 11.65 21.72 3.49
N ARG A 215 12.01 21.29 4.71
CA ARG A 215 11.27 20.24 5.41
C ARG A 215 9.88 20.76 5.82
N SER A 216 9.81 21.96 6.41
CA SER A 216 8.54 22.57 6.81
C SER A 216 7.66 22.91 5.61
N LEU A 217 8.23 23.46 4.54
CA LEU A 217 7.51 23.74 3.30
C LEU A 217 6.93 22.47 2.68
N ALA A 218 7.67 21.35 2.70
CA ALA A 218 7.14 20.08 2.19
C ALA A 218 5.95 19.55 2.99
N VAL A 219 5.88 19.79 4.31
CA VAL A 219 4.67 19.48 5.10
C VAL A 219 3.50 20.34 4.67
N VAL A 220 3.71 21.65 4.47
CA VAL A 220 2.66 22.55 3.99
C VAL A 220 2.16 22.12 2.61
N ILE A 221 3.06 21.76 1.69
CA ILE A 221 2.70 21.28 0.35
C ILE A 221 1.94 19.95 0.42
N ASN A 222 2.37 19.03 1.28
CA ASN A 222 1.65 17.77 1.51
C ASN A 222 0.25 18.01 2.08
N LEU A 223 0.11 18.94 3.03
CA LEU A 223 -1.18 19.37 3.59
C LEU A 223 -2.08 19.99 2.52
N ILE A 224 -1.56 20.87 1.66
CA ILE A 224 -2.32 21.43 0.53
C ILE A 224 -2.84 20.31 -0.36
N GLY A 225 -2.00 19.34 -0.71
CA GLY A 225 -2.41 18.18 -1.50
C GLY A 225 -3.49 17.35 -0.80
N TYR A 226 -3.34 17.12 0.50
CA TYR A 226 -4.32 16.40 1.30
C TYR A 226 -5.68 17.13 1.37
N LEU A 227 -5.66 18.46 1.52
CA LEU A 227 -6.88 19.28 1.52
C LEU A 227 -7.59 19.25 0.17
N ILE A 228 -6.86 19.30 -0.96
CA ILE A 228 -7.45 19.14 -2.30
C ILE A 228 -8.21 17.81 -2.37
N LEU A 229 -7.63 16.72 -1.87
CA LEU A 229 -8.26 15.41 -1.89
C LEU A 229 -9.51 15.33 -1.01
N VAL A 230 -9.39 15.71 0.27
CA VAL A 230 -10.47 15.53 1.26
C VAL A 230 -11.64 16.50 1.03
N LEU A 231 -11.37 17.69 0.48
CA LEU A 231 -12.41 18.68 0.14
C LEU A 231 -13.07 18.42 -1.21
N SER A 232 -12.70 17.34 -1.91
CA SER A 232 -13.35 16.95 -3.17
C SER A 232 -14.87 16.74 -2.97
N PRO A 233 -15.72 17.30 -3.84
CA PRO A 233 -17.17 17.11 -3.75
C PRO A 233 -17.60 15.66 -4.04
N ALA A 234 -16.75 14.89 -4.73
CA ALA A 234 -17.02 13.51 -5.12
C ALA A 234 -17.35 12.61 -3.92
N ALA A 235 -16.70 12.81 -2.77
CA ALA A 235 -16.97 12.00 -1.59
C ALA A 235 -18.44 12.11 -1.14
N LYS A 236 -18.99 13.34 -1.12
CA LYS A 236 -20.39 13.60 -0.78
C LYS A 236 -21.33 13.03 -1.84
N ILE A 237 -21.04 13.27 -3.12
CA ILE A 237 -21.88 12.80 -4.24
C ILE A 237 -21.96 11.27 -4.24
N ARG A 238 -20.81 10.59 -4.12
CA ARG A 238 -20.76 9.12 -4.02
C ARG A 238 -21.53 8.61 -2.82
N THR A 239 -21.40 9.26 -1.66
CA THR A 239 -22.13 8.85 -0.44
C THR A 239 -23.64 8.93 -0.66
N LEU A 240 -24.13 10.03 -1.23
CA LEU A 240 -25.56 10.21 -1.54
C LEU A 240 -26.05 9.19 -2.57
N ALA A 241 -25.22 8.87 -3.58
CA ALA A 241 -25.56 7.89 -4.60
C ALA A 241 -25.61 6.45 -4.05
N THR A 242 -24.76 6.12 -3.08
CA THR A 242 -24.67 4.76 -2.51
C THR A 242 -25.64 4.52 -1.35
N PHE A 243 -25.85 5.52 -0.48
CA PHE A 243 -26.58 5.35 0.78
C PHE A 243 -27.83 6.22 0.90
N GLY A 244 -28.16 7.03 -0.10
CA GLY A 244 -29.27 7.97 -0.04
C GLY A 244 -29.00 9.20 0.83
N LYS A 245 -30.02 10.06 0.95
CA LYS A 245 -29.94 11.29 1.76
C LYS A 245 -30.01 10.98 3.26
N GLU A 246 -30.69 9.89 3.61
CA GLU A 246 -30.92 9.37 4.95
C GLU A 246 -29.61 9.11 5.70
N TYR A 247 -28.52 8.82 4.97
CA TYR A 247 -27.19 8.71 5.54
C TYR A 247 -26.81 9.95 6.36
N TYR A 248 -27.14 11.15 5.86
CA TYR A 248 -26.80 12.42 6.50
C TYR A 248 -27.70 12.81 7.67
N ASP A 249 -28.88 12.20 7.77
CA ASP A 249 -29.81 12.40 8.89
C ASP A 249 -29.31 11.73 10.17
N VAL A 250 -28.47 10.70 10.04
CA VAL A 250 -27.80 10.07 11.18
C VAL A 250 -26.69 10.98 11.70
N PRO A 251 -26.65 11.30 13.02
CA PRO A 251 -25.58 12.12 13.60
C PRO A 251 -24.19 11.54 13.32
N VAL A 252 -23.22 12.42 13.02
CA VAL A 252 -21.83 12.04 12.70
C VAL A 252 -21.23 11.15 13.78
N ILE A 253 -21.48 11.45 15.06
CA ILE A 253 -20.97 10.66 16.19
C ILE A 253 -21.50 9.22 16.18
N VAL A 254 -22.78 9.02 15.84
CA VAL A 254 -23.39 7.69 15.76
C VAL A 254 -22.78 6.90 14.60
N ARG A 255 -22.58 7.54 13.45
CA ARG A 255 -21.88 6.92 12.31
C ARG A 255 -20.44 6.54 12.67
N ALA A 256 -19.73 7.44 13.35
CA ALA A 256 -18.37 7.20 13.82
C ALA A 256 -18.29 6.01 14.77
N LEU A 257 -19.18 5.93 15.78
CA LEU A 257 -19.23 4.81 16.71
C LEU A 257 -19.53 3.49 16.01
N LYS A 258 -20.50 3.45 15.08
CA LYS A 258 -20.77 2.26 14.26
C LYS A 258 -19.55 1.86 13.42
N GLY A 259 -18.86 2.84 12.82
CA GLY A 259 -17.63 2.61 12.07
C GLY A 259 -16.51 2.04 12.95
N LEU A 260 -16.34 2.57 14.17
CA LEU A 260 -15.37 2.05 15.15
C LEU A 260 -15.67 0.60 15.53
N LEU A 261 -16.94 0.23 15.74
CA LEU A 261 -17.33 -1.15 16.06
C LEU A 261 -16.95 -2.10 14.92
N LYS A 262 -17.26 -1.76 13.67
CA LYS A 262 -16.88 -2.55 12.49
C LYS A 262 -15.37 -2.70 12.36
N ILE A 263 -14.62 -1.61 12.53
CA ILE A 263 -13.15 -1.64 12.48
C ILE A 263 -12.59 -2.55 13.58
N ASN A 264 -13.11 -2.43 14.81
CA ASN A 264 -12.70 -3.28 15.93
C ASN A 264 -12.95 -4.75 15.64
N GLU A 265 -14.10 -5.10 15.08
CA GLU A 265 -14.43 -6.47 14.66
C GLU A 265 -13.42 -7.01 13.65
N THR A 266 -13.15 -6.27 12.57
CA THR A 266 -12.14 -6.66 11.55
C THR A 266 -10.74 -6.76 12.16
N VAL A 267 -10.36 -5.81 13.02
CA VAL A 267 -9.06 -5.81 13.69
C VAL A 267 -8.93 -7.02 14.61
N MET A 268 -9.95 -7.35 15.40
CA MET A 268 -9.94 -8.47 16.33
C MET A 268 -9.90 -9.82 15.61
N THR A 269 -10.64 -9.96 14.52
CA THR A 269 -10.72 -11.21 13.75
C THR A 269 -9.50 -11.43 12.87
N THR A 270 -8.99 -10.39 12.22
CA THR A 270 -7.98 -10.53 11.16
C THR A 270 -6.58 -10.06 11.58
N TYR A 271 -6.47 -8.98 12.37
CA TYR A 271 -5.20 -8.28 12.62
C TYR A 271 -4.72 -8.33 14.08
N LEU A 272 -5.45 -9.00 14.97
CA LEU A 272 -5.07 -9.17 16.37
C LEU A 272 -3.67 -9.75 16.55
N PRO A 273 -3.22 -10.77 15.77
CA PRO A 273 -1.86 -11.29 15.89
C PRO A 273 -0.79 -10.22 15.59
N LEU A 274 -1.03 -9.34 14.61
CA LEU A 274 -0.11 -8.25 14.26
C LEU A 274 -0.06 -7.21 15.39
N LEU A 275 -1.21 -6.82 15.95
CA LEU A 275 -1.26 -5.88 17.08
C LEU A 275 -0.59 -6.45 18.33
N ALA A 276 -0.86 -7.72 18.66
CA ALA A 276 -0.20 -8.40 19.77
C ALA A 276 1.32 -8.43 19.57
N ALA A 277 1.81 -8.77 18.38
CA ALA A 277 3.23 -8.74 18.06
C ALA A 277 3.85 -7.34 18.22
N LEU A 278 3.15 -6.28 17.79
CA LEU A 278 3.60 -4.90 17.97
C LEU A 278 3.72 -4.52 19.45
N VAL A 279 2.70 -4.81 20.26
CA VAL A 279 2.71 -4.53 21.70
C VAL A 279 3.83 -5.30 22.39
N LEU A 280 3.96 -6.60 22.12
CA LEU A 280 5.00 -7.44 22.69
C LEU A 280 6.40 -6.92 22.34
N LEU A 281 6.66 -6.61 21.06
CA LEU A 281 7.96 -6.06 20.64
C LEU A 281 8.22 -4.67 21.23
N ALA A 282 7.20 -3.83 21.38
CA ALA A 282 7.33 -2.53 22.03
C ALA A 282 7.70 -2.68 23.52
N LEU A 283 7.02 -3.56 24.26
CA LEU A 283 7.32 -3.86 25.66
C LEU A 283 8.72 -4.45 25.82
N LEU A 284 9.06 -5.45 25.00
CA LEU A 284 10.39 -6.05 24.98
C LEU A 284 11.47 -5.01 24.72
N ARG A 285 11.25 -4.08 23.78
CA ARG A 285 12.22 -3.04 23.48
C ARG A 285 12.28 -1.97 24.57
N TYR A 286 11.15 -1.56 25.13
CA TYR A 286 11.07 -0.62 26.26
C TYR A 286 11.86 -1.13 27.48
N ASN A 287 11.74 -2.42 27.79
CA ASN A 287 12.45 -3.05 28.91
C ASN A 287 13.93 -3.35 28.63
N THR A 288 14.39 -3.24 27.38
CA THR A 288 15.76 -3.61 27.02
C THR A 288 16.61 -2.44 26.55
N LYS A 289 16.07 -1.62 25.65
CA LYS A 289 16.71 -0.43 25.09
C LYS A 289 15.66 0.61 24.71
N LYS A 290 15.48 1.63 25.55
CA LYS A 290 14.68 2.83 25.25
C LYS A 290 15.40 3.72 24.23
N ASP A 291 15.56 3.22 23.01
CA ASP A 291 16.30 3.85 21.94
C ASP A 291 15.39 4.54 20.91
N ARG A 292 16.00 5.28 19.97
CA ARG A 292 15.27 5.98 18.91
C ARG A 292 14.36 5.09 18.06
N TYR A 293 14.64 3.78 17.98
CA TYR A 293 13.88 2.85 17.17
C TYR A 293 12.61 2.37 17.89
N LEU A 294 12.60 2.36 19.24
CA LEU A 294 11.37 2.20 20.00
C LEU A 294 10.39 3.33 19.66
N PHE A 295 10.83 4.58 19.80
CA PHE A 295 10.00 5.75 19.51
C PHE A 295 9.59 5.83 18.04
N ALA A 296 10.51 5.54 17.11
CA ALA A 296 10.17 5.46 15.69
C ALA A 296 9.14 4.36 15.42
N GLY A 297 9.35 3.15 15.97
CA GLY A 297 8.41 2.03 15.83
C GLY A 297 7.02 2.39 16.33
N LEU A 298 6.92 3.00 17.52
CA LEU A 298 5.65 3.50 18.07
C LEU A 298 5.01 4.59 17.19
N ALA A 299 5.80 5.52 16.65
CA ALA A 299 5.27 6.56 15.75
C ALA A 299 4.67 5.96 14.47
N TRP A 300 5.34 4.98 13.86
CA TRP A 300 4.82 4.24 12.70
C TRP A 300 3.57 3.42 13.05
N THR A 301 3.55 2.77 14.22
CA THR A 301 2.37 2.04 14.70
C THR A 301 1.18 2.97 14.93
N LEU A 302 1.40 4.13 15.57
CA LEU A 302 0.35 5.13 15.80
C LEU A 302 -0.17 5.70 14.48
N ALA A 303 0.71 6.01 13.52
CA ALA A 303 0.29 6.46 12.20
C ALA A 303 -0.48 5.36 11.44
N GLY A 304 -0.04 4.11 11.49
CA GLY A 304 -0.75 2.98 10.88
C GLY A 304 -2.14 2.74 11.50
N GLY A 305 -2.23 2.85 12.82
CA GLY A 305 -3.50 2.82 13.54
C GLY A 305 -4.40 4.00 13.15
N ALA A 306 -3.86 5.22 13.08
CA ALA A 306 -4.62 6.40 12.67
C ALA A 306 -5.19 6.27 11.25
N ILE A 307 -4.45 5.68 10.31
CA ILE A 307 -4.94 5.37 8.95
C ILE A 307 -6.16 4.46 9.00
N ILE A 308 -6.10 3.39 9.79
CA ILE A 308 -7.19 2.40 9.92
C ILE A 308 -8.39 3.02 10.63
N TYR A 309 -8.18 3.66 11.77
CA TYR A 309 -9.28 4.18 12.60
C TYR A 309 -9.91 5.47 12.02
N ALA A 310 -9.22 6.21 11.15
CA ALA A 310 -9.82 7.32 10.41
C ALA A 310 -11.00 6.86 9.54
N LEU A 311 -11.02 5.59 9.10
CA LEU A 311 -12.14 5.00 8.36
C LEU A 311 -13.44 4.96 9.17
N ALA A 312 -13.41 5.13 10.49
CA ALA A 312 -14.62 5.24 11.29
C ALA A 312 -15.50 6.41 10.84
N LEU A 313 -14.89 7.48 10.31
CA LEU A 313 -15.57 8.65 9.76
C LEU A 313 -15.94 8.50 8.28
N SER A 314 -15.44 7.46 7.62
CA SER A 314 -15.76 7.16 6.23
C SER A 314 -17.17 6.56 6.12
N PRO A 315 -17.88 6.75 5.00
CA PRO A 315 -19.09 5.99 4.69
C PRO A 315 -18.79 4.53 4.32
N MET A 316 -17.59 4.21 3.82
CA MET A 316 -17.21 2.88 3.34
C MET A 316 -15.79 2.47 3.76
N GLY A 317 -15.53 1.16 3.76
CA GLY A 317 -14.19 0.60 3.99
C GLY A 317 -13.86 0.27 5.44
N GLN A 318 -14.86 0.32 6.35
CA GLN A 318 -14.69 -0.03 7.76
C GLN A 318 -14.50 -1.54 7.97
N GLU A 319 -14.98 -2.36 7.05
CA GLU A 319 -14.94 -3.83 7.06
C GLU A 319 -13.57 -4.39 6.64
N GLY A 320 -12.56 -3.53 6.50
CA GLY A 320 -11.22 -3.93 6.09
C GLY A 320 -11.01 -3.89 4.59
N GLY A 321 -10.37 -4.94 4.09
CA GLY A 321 -9.99 -5.06 2.69
C GLY A 321 -9.05 -3.94 2.22
N ARG A 322 -9.18 -3.57 0.94
CA ARG A 322 -8.31 -2.59 0.26
C ARG A 322 -8.00 -1.32 1.06
N SER A 323 -8.96 -0.80 1.80
CA SER A 323 -8.83 0.46 2.55
C SER A 323 -7.80 0.40 3.68
N PHE A 324 -7.49 -0.79 4.21
CA PHE A 324 -6.51 -0.98 5.28
C PHE A 324 -5.06 -1.02 4.77
N PHE A 325 -4.85 -1.07 3.45
CA PHE A 325 -3.52 -1.24 2.83
C PHE A 325 -2.46 -0.32 3.43
N GLY A 326 -2.68 1.00 3.43
CA GLY A 326 -1.72 1.98 3.93
C GLY A 326 -1.40 1.79 5.42
N GLY A 327 -2.44 1.52 6.22
CA GLY A 327 -2.30 1.28 7.65
C GLY A 327 -1.45 0.05 7.94
N ILE A 328 -1.74 -1.07 7.26
CA ILE A 328 -0.97 -2.31 7.42
C ILE A 328 0.49 -2.14 7.00
N ILE A 329 0.78 -1.45 5.89
CA ILE A 329 2.17 -1.15 5.50
C ILE A 329 2.91 -0.39 6.60
N TYR A 330 2.26 0.59 7.25
CA TYR A 330 2.88 1.38 8.31
C TYR A 330 3.07 0.56 9.60
N LEU A 331 2.11 -0.28 9.94
CA LEU A 331 2.22 -1.24 11.04
C LEU A 331 3.38 -2.23 10.82
N ILE A 332 3.58 -2.72 9.60
CA ILE A 332 4.72 -3.59 9.27
C ILE A 332 6.04 -2.84 9.45
N ILE A 333 6.16 -1.60 8.98
CA ILE A 333 7.37 -0.78 9.21
C ILE A 333 7.63 -0.61 10.71
N GLY A 334 6.58 -0.32 11.50
CA GLY A 334 6.64 -0.25 12.96
C GLY A 334 7.14 -1.55 13.59
N LEU A 335 6.59 -2.70 13.15
CA LEU A 335 6.98 -4.03 13.60
C LEU A 335 8.49 -4.27 13.40
N PHE A 336 9.01 -3.99 12.22
CA PHE A 336 10.42 -4.21 11.89
C PHE A 336 11.36 -3.21 12.57
N LEU A 337 10.91 -1.99 12.87
CA LEU A 337 11.65 -1.03 13.70
C LEU A 337 11.77 -1.50 15.15
N LEU A 338 10.68 -2.03 15.71
CA LEU A 338 10.63 -2.57 17.07
C LEU A 338 11.44 -3.88 17.18
N ALA A 339 11.46 -4.69 16.12
CA ALA A 339 12.16 -5.97 16.10
C ALA A 339 13.66 -5.87 16.47
N PRO A 340 14.20 -6.84 17.25
CA PRO A 340 15.61 -6.84 17.62
C PRO A 340 16.52 -7.16 16.42
N THR A 341 17.36 -6.20 16.02
CA THR A 341 18.27 -6.39 14.87
C THR A 341 19.61 -7.02 15.25
N GLY A 342 19.97 -7.04 16.54
CA GLY A 342 21.19 -7.68 17.04
C GLY A 342 20.93 -9.11 17.51
N ILE A 343 21.94 -9.96 17.44
CA ILE A 343 21.99 -11.20 18.24
C ILE A 343 22.19 -10.73 19.68
N GLN A 344 21.11 -10.42 20.40
CA GLN A 344 21.23 -10.01 21.80
C GLN A 344 21.59 -11.23 22.67
N ASN A 345 22.38 -10.97 23.73
CA ASN A 345 23.21 -11.94 24.46
C ASN A 345 22.48 -13.06 25.23
N THR A 346 21.14 -13.07 25.29
CA THR A 346 20.42 -14.14 25.99
C THR A 346 19.91 -15.19 25.02
N SER A 347 20.09 -16.47 25.38
CA SER A 347 19.65 -17.63 24.59
C SER A 347 18.17 -17.52 24.18
N SER A 348 17.30 -17.11 25.11
CA SER A 348 15.86 -17.00 24.90
C SER A 348 15.45 -15.98 23.82
N ARG A 349 16.14 -14.84 23.70
CA ARG A 349 15.82 -13.82 22.67
C ARG A 349 16.25 -14.27 21.28
N ARG A 350 17.35 -15.02 21.19
CA ARG A 350 17.80 -15.63 19.94
C ARG A 350 16.81 -16.69 19.46
N PHE A 351 16.37 -17.55 20.38
CA PHE A 351 15.35 -18.56 20.13
C PHE A 351 14.04 -17.93 19.65
N ALA A 352 13.50 -16.94 20.37
CA ALA A 352 12.26 -16.26 19.98
C ALA A 352 12.34 -15.64 18.58
N LYS A 353 13.46 -15.00 18.24
CA LYS A 353 13.70 -14.46 16.89
C LYS A 353 13.72 -15.55 15.83
N GLN A 354 14.41 -16.66 16.07
CA GLN A 354 14.46 -17.79 15.15
C GLN A 354 13.08 -18.41 14.97
N LEU A 355 12.33 -18.60 16.06
CA LEU A 355 10.96 -19.09 16.02
C LEU A 355 10.06 -18.20 15.17
N CYS A 356 10.09 -16.87 15.37
CA CYS A 356 9.31 -15.93 14.55
C CYS A 356 9.65 -16.04 13.06
N ILE A 357 10.95 -16.13 12.74
CA ILE A 357 11.41 -16.30 11.36
C ILE A 357 10.89 -17.62 10.78
N THR A 358 11.01 -18.72 11.51
CA THR A 358 10.53 -20.04 11.08
C THR A 358 9.02 -20.04 10.87
N VAL A 359 8.25 -19.43 11.78
CA VAL A 359 6.79 -19.31 11.65
C VAL A 359 6.41 -18.52 10.39
N ILE A 360 7.08 -17.39 10.12
CA ILE A 360 6.81 -16.60 8.89
C ILE A 360 7.17 -17.41 7.64
N LEU A 361 8.29 -18.13 7.66
CA LEU A 361 8.69 -18.99 6.53
C LEU A 361 7.68 -20.12 6.28
N MET A 362 7.24 -20.81 7.34
CA MET A 362 6.23 -21.85 7.26
C MET A 362 4.89 -21.30 6.76
N TRP A 363 4.42 -20.20 7.34
CA TRP A 363 3.16 -19.57 6.92
C TRP A 363 3.22 -19.15 5.45
N SER A 364 4.36 -18.56 5.03
CA SER A 364 4.58 -18.20 3.62
C SER A 364 4.55 -19.42 2.69
N PHE A 365 5.21 -20.50 3.08
CA PHE A 365 5.28 -21.73 2.30
C PHE A 365 3.90 -22.38 2.12
N LEU A 366 3.04 -22.31 3.14
CA LEU A 366 1.70 -22.87 3.09
C LEU A 366 0.70 -21.97 2.33
N THR A 367 0.83 -20.64 2.47
CA THR A 367 -0.18 -19.70 1.95
C THR A 367 0.14 -19.17 0.55
N LEU A 368 1.39 -18.81 0.26
CA LEU A 368 1.71 -18.10 -0.99
C LEU A 368 1.58 -18.97 -2.24
N PRO A 369 2.05 -20.24 -2.28
CA PRO A 369 1.85 -21.10 -3.44
C PRO A 369 0.37 -21.36 -3.74
N ALA A 370 -0.44 -21.59 -2.70
CA ALA A 370 -1.88 -21.78 -2.84
C ALA A 370 -2.56 -20.51 -3.37
N GLY A 371 -2.19 -19.34 -2.83
CA GLY A 371 -2.70 -18.05 -3.29
C GLY A 371 -2.30 -17.71 -4.73
N PHE A 372 -1.07 -18.03 -5.12
CA PHE A 372 -0.61 -17.89 -6.51
C PHE A 372 -1.42 -18.78 -7.46
N TYR A 373 -1.63 -20.04 -7.09
CA TYR A 373 -2.40 -20.99 -7.89
C TYR A 373 -3.88 -20.58 -8.04
N ASP A 374 -4.51 -20.16 -6.95
CA ASP A 374 -5.89 -19.62 -6.95
C ASP A 374 -6.02 -18.39 -7.86
N SER A 375 -5.09 -17.44 -7.73
CA SER A 375 -5.00 -16.24 -8.56
C SER A 375 -4.83 -16.57 -10.04
N PHE A 376 -4.00 -17.57 -10.36
CA PHE A 376 -3.81 -18.06 -11.72
C PHE A 376 -5.08 -18.70 -12.30
N LYS A 377 -5.72 -19.61 -11.55
CA LYS A 377 -6.97 -20.26 -11.97
C LYS A 377 -8.09 -19.27 -12.21
N SER A 378 -8.22 -18.29 -11.33
CA SER A 378 -9.21 -17.23 -11.48
C SER A 378 -8.93 -16.35 -12.69
N SER A 379 -7.66 -15.98 -12.91
CA SER A 379 -7.23 -15.24 -14.09
C SER A 379 -7.51 -15.99 -15.40
N GLN A 380 -7.33 -17.32 -15.40
CA GLN A 380 -7.69 -18.18 -16.53
C GLN A 380 -9.20 -18.13 -16.81
N ALA A 381 -10.04 -18.29 -15.77
CA ALA A 381 -11.49 -18.25 -15.91
C ALA A 381 -12.00 -16.90 -16.44
N ILE A 382 -11.40 -15.79 -16.00
CA ILE A 382 -11.72 -14.44 -16.50
C ILE A 382 -11.40 -14.34 -18.00
N ASN A 383 -10.22 -14.78 -18.42
CA ASN A 383 -9.80 -14.75 -19.83
C ASN A 383 -10.69 -15.65 -20.71
N GLU A 384 -10.99 -16.87 -20.26
CA GLU A 384 -11.90 -17.78 -20.95
C GLU A 384 -13.28 -17.14 -21.16
N ARG A 385 -13.80 -16.44 -20.15
CA ARG A 385 -15.06 -15.70 -20.27
C ARG A 385 -14.95 -14.57 -21.29
N TYR A 386 -13.86 -13.80 -21.29
CA TYR A 386 -13.68 -12.73 -22.27
C TYR A 386 -13.60 -13.24 -23.70
N GLU A 387 -12.91 -14.35 -23.95
CA GLU A 387 -12.86 -14.96 -25.29
C GLU A 387 -14.21 -15.52 -25.73
N LYS A 388 -14.99 -16.11 -24.81
CA LYS A 388 -16.38 -16.51 -25.07
C LYS A 388 -17.26 -15.30 -25.43
N ILE A 389 -17.17 -14.20 -24.68
CA ILE A 389 -17.94 -12.99 -24.94
C ILE A 389 -17.56 -12.39 -26.31
N LYS A 390 -16.27 -12.31 -26.64
CA LYS A 390 -15.80 -11.77 -27.94
C LYS A 390 -16.30 -12.63 -29.11
N SER A 391 -16.21 -13.96 -29.00
CA SER A 391 -16.67 -14.87 -30.05
C SER A 391 -18.19 -14.81 -30.25
N GLN A 392 -18.96 -14.82 -29.16
CA GLN A 392 -20.42 -14.66 -29.20
C GLN A 392 -20.84 -13.27 -29.72
N ALA A 393 -20.14 -12.20 -29.35
CA ALA A 393 -20.45 -10.85 -29.84
C ALA A 393 -20.25 -10.71 -31.35
N LYS A 394 -19.26 -11.39 -31.92
CA LYS A 394 -19.07 -11.43 -33.38
C LYS A 394 -20.24 -12.13 -34.08
N GLN A 395 -20.81 -13.17 -33.48
CA GLN A 395 -21.97 -13.90 -34.04
C GLN A 395 -23.30 -13.16 -33.80
N ALA A 396 -23.46 -12.52 -32.64
CA ALA A 396 -24.68 -11.81 -32.25
C ALA A 396 -24.91 -10.53 -33.06
N ARG A 397 -23.84 -9.79 -33.44
CA ARG A 397 -23.93 -8.62 -34.34
C ARG A 397 -24.59 -8.95 -35.69
N THR A 398 -24.49 -10.20 -36.13
CA THR A 398 -25.09 -10.67 -37.39
C THR A 398 -26.59 -10.98 -37.23
N ASN A 399 -27.02 -11.33 -36.02
CA ASN A 399 -28.36 -11.92 -35.77
C ASN A 399 -29.25 -11.10 -34.81
N GLY A 400 -28.77 -9.96 -34.29
CA GLY A 400 -29.54 -9.05 -33.42
C GLY A 400 -29.93 -9.62 -32.04
N LYS A 401 -29.35 -10.76 -31.61
CA LYS A 401 -29.69 -11.42 -30.34
C LYS A 401 -28.82 -10.91 -29.18
N ALA A 402 -29.42 -10.76 -28.00
CA ALA A 402 -28.69 -10.51 -26.77
C ALA A 402 -27.78 -11.70 -26.42
N ILE A 403 -26.60 -11.40 -25.84
CA ILE A 403 -25.61 -12.40 -25.45
C ILE A 403 -25.82 -12.74 -23.98
N ALA A 404 -26.10 -14.01 -23.67
CA ALA A 404 -26.11 -14.49 -22.29
C ALA A 404 -24.66 -14.71 -21.83
N VAL A 405 -24.25 -14.01 -20.76
CA VAL A 405 -22.91 -14.16 -20.17
C VAL A 405 -22.97 -15.23 -19.08
N SER A 406 -22.23 -16.32 -19.26
CA SER A 406 -22.14 -17.38 -18.23
C SER A 406 -21.35 -16.90 -17.00
N SER A 407 -21.61 -17.52 -15.85
CA SER A 407 -20.76 -17.39 -14.66
C SER A 407 -19.31 -17.79 -14.96
N LEU A 408 -18.38 -17.38 -14.10
CA LEU A 408 -16.99 -17.80 -14.21
C LEU A 408 -16.88 -19.31 -14.02
N THR A 409 -15.93 -19.93 -14.73
CA THR A 409 -15.62 -21.36 -14.60
C THR A 409 -14.91 -21.69 -13.29
N TYR A 410 -14.43 -20.67 -12.58
CA TYR A 410 -13.73 -20.77 -11.30
C TYR A 410 -13.99 -19.51 -10.48
N GLU A 411 -14.38 -19.69 -9.22
CA GLU A 411 -14.47 -18.60 -8.24
C GLU A 411 -13.28 -18.70 -7.27
N PRO A 412 -12.56 -17.59 -7.04
CA PRO A 412 -11.38 -17.60 -6.20
C PRO A 412 -11.72 -17.75 -4.72
N MET A 413 -10.80 -18.34 -3.96
CA MET A 413 -10.94 -18.55 -2.52
C MET A 413 -9.97 -17.72 -1.68
N THR A 414 -8.99 -17.08 -2.31
CA THR A 414 -7.93 -16.37 -1.58
C THR A 414 -7.87 -14.89 -1.95
N LYS A 415 -7.38 -14.08 -1.01
CA LYS A 415 -7.17 -12.62 -1.20
C LYS A 415 -6.17 -12.26 -2.30
N TYR A 416 -5.49 -13.24 -2.90
CA TYR A 416 -4.49 -13.02 -3.94
C TYR A 416 -5.11 -12.93 -5.34
N SER A 417 -6.42 -13.17 -5.47
CA SER A 417 -7.18 -13.06 -6.71
C SER A 417 -7.83 -11.67 -6.87
N VAL A 418 -7.91 -11.15 -8.09
CA VAL A 418 -8.45 -9.80 -8.37
C VAL A 418 -9.96 -9.69 -8.24
N ASN A 419 -10.67 -10.81 -8.37
CA ASN A 419 -12.13 -10.92 -8.41
C ASN A 419 -12.71 -11.62 -7.17
N LEU A 420 -11.94 -11.71 -6.07
CA LEU A 420 -12.50 -12.22 -4.82
C LEU A 420 -13.69 -11.35 -4.41
N SER A 421 -14.89 -11.91 -4.46
CA SER A 421 -16.11 -11.30 -3.97
C SER A 421 -16.20 -11.45 -2.45
N PHE A 422 -16.76 -10.44 -1.77
CA PHE A 422 -17.00 -10.51 -0.32
C PHE A 422 -18.16 -11.47 0.04
N ASP A 423 -18.86 -12.02 -0.95
CA ASP A 423 -20.04 -12.89 -0.77
C ASP A 423 -19.69 -14.35 -0.39
N GLY A 424 -18.43 -14.64 -0.08
CA GLY A 424 -17.93 -16.00 0.18
C GLY A 424 -17.61 -16.34 1.64
N TYR A 425 -17.86 -15.44 2.59
CA TYR A 425 -17.82 -15.76 4.02
C TYR A 425 -19.26 -15.97 4.51
N HIS A 426 -19.75 -17.20 4.39
CA HIS A 426 -20.93 -17.68 5.10
C HIS A 426 -20.62 -17.98 6.57
#